data_AF-A0A2T4XEM4-F1
#
_entry.id   AF-A0A2T4XEM4-F1
#
_cell.length_a   1.000
_cell.length_b   1.000
_cell.length_c   1.000
_cell.angle_alpha   90.00
_cell.angle_beta   90.00
_cell.angle_gamma   90.00
#
_symmetry.space_group_name_H-M   'P 1'
#
loop_
_entity.id
_entity.type
_entity.pdbx_description
1 polymer ?
#
loop_
_entity_poly.entity_id
_entity_poly.type
_entity_poly.pdbx_seq_one_letter_code
_entity_poly.pdbx_strand_id
1 'polypeptide(L)'
;MGSLVFHGCSDVTNTTKEELTEEEVLVLEGVLGNALSEEDEGLLSGMMDMTGRFGTNGLNHRYRRSGAFEGSPFGDFTREYDPETGIHSISFTRDVDRPQWSVSLSALMEYQFTDPDGAFLEFPYADSTFIQTIQFNGTRTGQTERPNRSSSFERVANWTLSDIQSVDGVMTLEGSQTGTGSMMVSRPAGGEFSREYTTQLDLVDVTLQEATEDEDRLPYLVSGVIEYQTTITKTVNGEETVNEYSGTIELSENGEALVRFFGLKRTLRLNLANGSRVDSGS
;
A
#
# COMPACT_ATOMS: atom_id res chain seq x y z
N MET A 1 -25.75 13.14 -50.36
CA MET A 1 -25.81 12.64 -48.97
C MET A 1 -24.52 11.91 -48.69
N GLY A 2 -23.83 12.29 -47.62
CA GLY A 2 -22.54 11.71 -47.23
C GLY A 2 -21.66 12.76 -46.55
N SER A 3 -22.13 13.31 -45.44
CA SER A 3 -21.35 14.22 -44.60
C SER A 3 -20.41 13.36 -43.75
N LEU A 4 -19.10 13.43 -44.02
CA LEU A 4 -18.07 12.89 -43.14
C LEU A 4 -17.96 13.82 -41.93
N VAL A 5 -18.49 13.36 -40.80
CA VAL A 5 -18.33 14.01 -39.50
C VAL A 5 -17.02 13.53 -38.90
N PHE A 6 -16.05 14.45 -38.83
CA PHE A 6 -14.84 14.29 -38.02
C PHE A 6 -15.24 14.07 -36.56
N HIS A 7 -14.99 12.87 -36.02
CA HIS A 7 -14.89 12.70 -34.58
C HIS A 7 -13.45 13.03 -34.21
N GLY A 8 -13.24 14.26 -33.73
CA GLY A 8 -11.98 14.67 -33.14
C GLY A 8 -11.65 13.78 -31.96
N CYS A 9 -10.41 13.30 -31.91
CA CYS A 9 -9.76 13.02 -30.64
C CYS A 9 -10.01 14.22 -29.74
N SER A 10 -10.62 14.00 -28.58
CA SER A 10 -10.57 14.97 -27.50
C SER A 10 -9.10 15.21 -27.20
N ASP A 11 -8.63 16.41 -27.54
CA ASP A 11 -7.35 16.93 -27.11
C ASP A 11 -7.19 16.64 -25.62
N VAL A 12 -6.14 15.89 -25.28
CA VAL A 12 -5.55 15.94 -23.95
C VAL A 12 -5.19 17.40 -23.77
N THR A 13 -6.01 18.16 -23.03
CA THR A 13 -5.62 19.47 -22.55
C THR A 13 -4.49 19.25 -21.56
N ASN A 14 -3.29 19.16 -22.11
CA ASN A 14 -2.05 19.35 -21.39
C ASN A 14 -2.00 20.84 -21.06
N THR A 15 -2.88 21.30 -20.17
CA THR A 15 -2.62 22.51 -19.40
C THR A 15 -1.31 22.23 -18.70
N THR A 16 -0.26 22.93 -19.14
CA THR A 16 1.04 23.07 -18.50
C THR A 16 0.84 23.63 -17.10
N LYS A 17 0.32 22.79 -16.22
CA LYS A 17 0.14 23.08 -14.82
C LYS A 17 1.52 22.91 -14.22
N GLU A 18 2.18 24.03 -13.92
CA GLU A 18 3.52 23.99 -13.34
C GLU A 18 3.48 23.66 -11.83
N GLU A 19 2.31 23.82 -11.19
CA GLU A 19 2.14 23.66 -9.73
C GLU A 19 0.79 23.02 -9.35
N LEU A 20 0.81 22.21 -8.28
CA LEU A 20 -0.39 21.69 -7.62
C LEU A 20 -1.07 22.79 -6.80
N THR A 21 -2.40 22.82 -6.80
CA THR A 21 -3.15 23.61 -5.83
C THR A 21 -3.05 22.99 -4.43
N GLU A 22 -3.22 23.77 -3.36
CA GLU A 22 -3.22 23.23 -1.99
C GLU A 22 -4.31 22.17 -1.77
N GLU A 23 -5.46 22.30 -2.44
CA GLU A 23 -6.52 21.28 -2.41
C GLU A 23 -6.03 19.95 -2.99
N GLU A 24 -5.32 19.98 -4.11
CA GLU A 24 -4.78 18.77 -4.75
C GLU A 24 -3.64 18.17 -3.95
N VAL A 25 -2.79 19.00 -3.35
CA VAL A 25 -1.75 18.54 -2.42
C VAL A 25 -2.37 17.75 -1.28
N LEU A 26 -3.42 18.28 -0.65
CA LEU A 26 -4.10 17.61 0.47
C LEU A 26 -4.73 16.28 0.05
N VAL A 27 -5.35 16.21 -1.14
CA VAL A 27 -5.91 14.95 -1.65
C VAL A 27 -4.81 13.95 -1.97
N LEU A 28 -3.77 14.38 -2.69
CA LEU A 28 -2.66 13.50 -3.08
C LEU A 28 -1.88 13.00 -1.87
N GLU A 29 -1.65 13.84 -0.88
CA GLU A 29 -1.11 13.44 0.43
C GLU A 29 -1.99 12.37 1.06
N GLY A 30 -3.30 12.59 1.11
CA GLY A 30 -4.23 11.62 1.65
C GLY A 30 -4.16 10.29 0.89
N VAL A 31 -4.35 10.32 -0.42
CA VAL A 31 -4.44 9.13 -1.28
C VAL A 31 -3.12 8.33 -1.23
N LEU A 32 -1.98 8.99 -1.45
CA LEU A 32 -0.68 8.31 -1.44
C LEU A 32 -0.26 7.89 -0.02
N GLY A 33 -0.56 8.71 0.99
CA GLY A 33 -0.34 8.35 2.39
C GLY A 33 -1.12 7.10 2.81
N ASN A 34 -2.39 7.00 2.38
CA ASN A 34 -3.21 5.80 2.63
C ASN A 34 -2.69 4.59 1.84
N ALA A 35 -2.25 4.81 0.59
CA ALA A 35 -1.76 3.72 -0.26
C ALA A 35 -0.43 3.13 0.22
N LEU A 36 0.38 3.90 0.95
CA LEU A 36 1.68 3.48 1.45
C LEU A 36 1.65 2.96 2.89
N SER A 37 0.94 3.66 3.79
CA SER A 37 1.22 3.52 5.22
C SER A 37 0.75 2.21 5.86
N GLU A 38 1.37 1.87 6.99
CA GLU A 38 1.01 0.72 7.82
C GLU A 38 -0.39 0.90 8.45
N GLU A 39 -0.63 2.02 9.15
CA GLU A 39 -1.92 2.28 9.81
C GLU A 39 -3.09 2.38 8.82
N ASP A 40 -2.89 2.85 7.59
CA ASP A 40 -4.01 2.97 6.64
C ASP A 40 -4.18 1.72 5.75
N GLU A 41 -3.57 0.59 6.11
CA GLU A 41 -3.67 -0.70 5.40
C GLU A 41 -3.12 -0.65 3.97
N GLY A 42 -2.12 0.20 3.76
CA GLY A 42 -1.43 0.37 2.50
C GLY A 42 -0.35 -0.68 2.25
N LEU A 43 0.62 -0.30 1.42
CA LEU A 43 1.74 -1.13 1.01
C LEU A 43 2.48 -1.76 2.19
N LEU A 44 2.84 -0.96 3.21
CA LEU A 44 3.59 -1.46 4.37
C LEU A 44 2.78 -2.48 5.18
N SER A 45 1.47 -2.28 5.37
CA SER A 45 0.63 -3.31 6.01
C SER A 45 0.62 -4.61 5.22
N GLY A 46 0.56 -4.53 3.89
CA GLY A 46 0.67 -5.70 3.04
C GLY A 46 2.01 -6.43 3.17
N MET A 47 3.12 -5.69 3.22
CA MET A 47 4.47 -6.26 3.41
C MET A 47 4.60 -6.91 4.80
N MET A 48 3.99 -6.31 5.84
CA MET A 48 3.91 -6.89 7.19
C MET A 48 3.19 -8.23 7.17
N ASP A 49 2.08 -8.32 6.43
CA ASP A 49 1.32 -9.55 6.26
C ASP A 49 2.12 -10.60 5.48
N MET A 50 2.68 -10.21 4.33
CA MET A 50 3.47 -11.07 3.46
C MET A 50 4.63 -11.77 4.19
N THR A 51 5.29 -11.04 5.09
CA THR A 51 6.43 -11.53 5.87
C THR A 51 6.05 -12.12 7.22
N GLY A 52 4.75 -12.16 7.53
CA GLY A 52 4.22 -12.73 8.75
C GLY A 52 4.35 -14.26 8.80
N ARG A 53 4.57 -14.78 10.01
CA ARG A 53 4.62 -16.21 10.32
C ARG A 53 3.30 -16.68 10.89
N PHE A 54 2.73 -17.75 10.36
CA PHE A 54 1.44 -18.21 10.82
C PHE A 54 1.64 -18.95 12.14
N GLY A 55 0.90 -18.56 13.17
CA GLY A 55 0.85 -19.21 14.47
C GLY A 55 -0.54 -19.76 14.77
N THR A 56 -0.67 -20.42 15.92
CA THR A 56 -1.95 -20.97 16.38
C THR A 56 -3.02 -19.90 16.63
N ASN A 57 -2.61 -18.65 16.83
CA ASN A 57 -3.49 -17.53 17.20
C ASN A 57 -3.56 -16.45 16.11
N GLY A 58 -3.16 -16.77 14.86
CA GLY A 58 -3.15 -15.82 13.74
C GLY A 58 -1.75 -15.58 13.15
N LEU A 59 -1.56 -14.42 12.52
CA LEU A 59 -0.33 -14.05 11.81
C LEU A 59 0.65 -13.31 12.74
N ASN A 60 1.83 -13.88 12.95
CA ASN A 60 2.90 -13.28 13.74
C ASN A 60 3.85 -12.52 12.82
N HIS A 61 3.72 -11.20 12.75
CA HIS A 61 4.61 -10.38 11.94
C HIS A 61 6.08 -10.51 12.37
N ARG A 62 6.96 -10.57 11.35
CA ARG A 62 8.42 -10.66 11.50
C ARG A 62 8.98 -9.36 12.08
N TYR A 63 8.47 -8.24 11.59
CA TYR A 63 8.79 -6.90 12.05
C TYR A 63 7.84 -6.53 13.17
N ARG A 64 8.34 -5.89 14.23
CA ARG A 64 7.56 -5.54 15.41
C ARG A 64 7.87 -4.11 15.82
N ARG A 65 6.91 -3.53 16.55
CA ARG A 65 7.14 -2.38 17.42
C ARG A 65 7.13 -2.99 18.81
N SER A 66 8.28 -3.07 19.47
CA SER A 66 8.46 -3.66 20.81
C SER A 66 7.15 -3.76 21.63
N GLY A 67 6.57 -4.95 21.73
CA GLY A 67 5.47 -5.25 22.65
C GLY A 67 4.01 -5.03 22.18
N ALA A 68 3.73 -4.55 20.97
CA ALA A 68 2.35 -4.44 20.49
C ALA A 68 1.94 -5.64 19.62
N PHE A 69 1.53 -6.73 20.27
CA PHE A 69 0.73 -7.80 19.67
C PHE A 69 -0.70 -7.29 19.34
N GLU A 70 -0.86 -6.17 18.64
CA GLU A 70 -2.18 -5.54 18.42
C GLU A 70 -2.53 -5.40 16.93
N GLY A 71 -2.05 -6.31 16.07
CA GLY A 71 -2.29 -6.28 14.61
C GLY A 71 -2.57 -7.62 13.93
N SER A 72 -2.26 -8.76 14.57
CA SER A 72 -2.65 -10.08 14.04
C SER A 72 -4.18 -10.16 13.92
N PRO A 73 -4.74 -10.99 13.02
CA PRO A 73 -6.09 -11.50 13.19
C PRO A 73 -6.18 -12.25 14.54
N PHE A 74 -6.38 -11.51 15.63
CA PHE A 74 -6.68 -12.06 16.94
C PHE A 74 -8.17 -12.38 16.95
N GLY A 75 -8.52 -13.59 16.48
CA GLY A 75 -9.91 -14.04 16.45
C GLY A 75 -10.22 -14.90 15.23
N ASP A 76 -11.33 -14.58 14.57
CA ASP A 76 -11.93 -15.36 13.48
C ASP A 76 -11.18 -15.14 12.16
N PHE A 77 -10.28 -16.07 11.85
CA PHE A 77 -9.68 -16.20 10.52
C PHE A 77 -9.93 -17.60 9.97
N THR A 78 -10.00 -17.70 8.64
CA THR A 78 -10.02 -18.99 7.94
C THR A 78 -8.66 -19.23 7.31
N ARG A 79 -8.19 -20.47 7.38
CA ARG A 79 -6.95 -20.90 6.72
C ARG A 79 -7.20 -22.15 5.89
N GLU A 80 -6.72 -22.13 4.66
CA GLU A 80 -6.80 -23.26 3.74
C GLU A 80 -5.44 -23.49 3.07
N TYR A 81 -5.20 -24.72 2.62
CA TYR A 81 -4.06 -25.09 1.79
C TYR A 81 -4.55 -25.98 0.66
N ASP A 82 -4.21 -25.61 -0.57
CA ASP A 82 -4.47 -26.41 -1.76
C ASP A 82 -3.19 -27.15 -2.18
N PRO A 83 -3.13 -28.49 -2.06
CA PRO A 83 -1.95 -29.26 -2.43
C PRO A 83 -1.70 -29.34 -3.95
N GLU A 84 -2.70 -29.04 -4.80
CA GLU A 84 -2.51 -29.06 -6.26
C GLU A 84 -1.75 -27.82 -6.74
N THR A 85 -2.04 -26.67 -6.12
CA THR A 85 -1.43 -25.38 -6.48
C THR A 85 -0.33 -24.95 -5.51
N GLY A 86 -0.26 -25.52 -4.31
CA GLY A 86 0.67 -25.11 -3.26
C GLY A 86 0.27 -23.79 -2.57
N ILE A 87 -0.95 -23.29 -2.81
CA ILE A 87 -1.43 -22.01 -2.27
C ILE A 87 -1.92 -22.19 -0.82
N HIS A 88 -1.43 -21.34 0.08
CA HIS A 88 -1.95 -21.14 1.41
C HIS A 88 -2.83 -19.88 1.42
N SER A 89 -4.08 -19.99 1.82
CA SER A 89 -5.01 -18.85 1.88
C SER A 89 -5.36 -18.51 3.33
N ILE A 90 -5.41 -17.20 3.64
CA ILE A 90 -5.93 -16.66 4.89
C ILE A 90 -6.99 -15.62 4.57
N SER A 91 -8.15 -15.71 5.21
CA SER A 91 -9.14 -14.63 5.20
C SER A 91 -9.50 -14.20 6.61
N PHE A 92 -9.62 -12.90 6.86
CA PHE A 92 -10.00 -12.36 8.16
C PHE A 92 -10.71 -11.02 8.03
N THR A 93 -11.35 -10.61 9.13
CA THR A 93 -11.84 -9.25 9.33
C THR A 93 -11.13 -8.63 10.52
N ARG A 94 -10.87 -7.32 10.48
CA ARG A 94 -10.24 -6.59 11.58
C ARG A 94 -10.90 -5.24 11.77
N ASP A 95 -11.16 -4.92 13.04
CA ASP A 95 -11.62 -3.63 13.50
C ASP A 95 -10.66 -3.10 14.57
N VAL A 96 -10.19 -1.87 14.41
CA VAL A 96 -9.41 -1.16 15.42
C VAL A 96 -10.06 0.20 15.63
N ASP A 97 -10.36 0.52 16.88
CA ASP A 97 -10.95 1.80 17.27
C ASP A 97 -10.02 2.51 18.28
N ARG A 98 -9.37 3.59 17.83
CA ARG A 98 -8.54 4.46 18.68
C ARG A 98 -9.00 5.92 18.54
N PRO A 99 -8.78 6.76 19.56
CA PRO A 99 -9.22 8.16 19.53
C PRO A 99 -8.72 9.03 18.38
N GLN A 100 -7.64 8.63 17.68
CA GLN A 100 -7.02 9.41 16.60
C GLN A 100 -7.02 8.69 15.25
N TRP A 101 -7.45 7.43 15.23
CA TRP A 101 -7.46 6.59 14.04
C TRP A 101 -8.30 5.35 14.31
N SER A 102 -9.15 4.99 13.35
CA SER A 102 -9.84 3.71 13.33
C SER A 102 -9.73 3.08 11.95
N VAL A 103 -9.83 1.76 11.91
CA VAL A 103 -9.92 0.98 10.68
C VAL A 103 -10.92 -0.14 10.85
N SER A 104 -11.67 -0.42 9.78
CA SER A 104 -12.44 -1.65 9.60
C SER A 104 -12.06 -2.25 8.25
N LEU A 105 -11.75 -3.55 8.20
CA LEU A 105 -11.34 -4.18 6.95
C LEU A 105 -11.71 -5.67 6.89
N SER A 106 -11.82 -6.16 5.67
CA SER A 106 -11.78 -7.58 5.32
C SER A 106 -10.59 -7.82 4.38
N ALA A 107 -9.88 -8.92 4.61
CA ALA A 107 -8.71 -9.29 3.82
C ALA A 107 -8.79 -10.75 3.38
N LEU A 108 -8.28 -11.02 2.18
CA LEU A 108 -7.92 -12.32 1.66
C LEU A 108 -6.45 -12.26 1.23
N MET A 109 -5.65 -13.20 1.71
CA MET A 109 -4.23 -13.27 1.44
C MET A 109 -3.89 -14.68 0.99
N GLU A 110 -3.23 -14.78 -0.14
CA GLU A 110 -2.79 -16.03 -0.74
C GLU A 110 -1.29 -16.03 -0.86
N TYR A 111 -0.68 -17.12 -0.41
CA TYR A 111 0.76 -17.29 -0.34
C TYR A 111 1.15 -18.56 -1.09
N GLN A 112 2.19 -18.47 -1.90
CA GLN A 112 2.86 -19.64 -2.46
C GLN A 112 4.34 -19.56 -2.09
N PHE A 113 4.80 -20.52 -1.31
CA PHE A 113 6.18 -20.61 -0.83
C PHE A 113 6.95 -21.58 -1.72
N THR A 114 8.12 -21.19 -2.20
CA THR A 114 8.99 -22.12 -2.96
C THR A 114 10.33 -22.31 -2.30
N ASP A 115 10.90 -23.49 -2.51
CA ASP A 115 12.30 -23.77 -2.20
C ASP A 115 13.27 -23.24 -3.29
N PRO A 116 14.60 -23.42 -3.15
CA PRO A 116 15.57 -22.97 -4.16
C PRO A 116 15.47 -23.73 -5.49
N ASP A 117 14.87 -24.92 -5.50
CA ASP A 117 14.63 -25.72 -6.70
C ASP A 117 13.30 -25.33 -7.40
N GLY A 118 12.51 -24.44 -6.78
CA GLY A 118 11.23 -23.95 -7.27
C GLY A 118 10.04 -24.85 -6.93
N ALA A 119 10.21 -25.85 -6.07
CA ALA A 119 9.11 -26.70 -5.61
C ALA A 119 8.31 -25.99 -4.51
N PHE A 120 6.98 -26.18 -4.52
CA PHE A 120 6.11 -25.60 -3.49
C PHE A 120 6.33 -26.27 -2.14
N LEU A 121 6.37 -25.45 -1.10
CA LEU A 121 6.47 -25.92 0.28
C LEU A 121 5.08 -26.10 0.89
N GLU A 122 4.71 -27.34 1.15
CA GLU A 122 3.47 -27.68 1.86
C GLU A 122 3.51 -27.22 3.33
N PHE A 123 4.68 -27.29 3.97
CA PHE A 123 4.86 -26.96 5.38
C PHE A 123 5.88 -25.84 5.58
N PRO A 124 5.62 -24.61 5.09
CA PRO A 124 6.60 -23.52 5.09
C PRO A 124 7.15 -23.15 6.49
N TYR A 125 6.46 -23.49 7.59
CA TYR A 125 7.00 -23.29 8.94
C TYR A 125 8.03 -24.34 9.34
N ALA A 126 7.74 -25.61 9.04
CA ALA A 126 8.68 -26.70 9.29
C ALA A 126 9.92 -26.53 8.40
N ASP A 127 9.69 -26.03 7.18
CA ASP A 127 10.70 -25.89 6.13
C ASP A 127 11.14 -24.43 5.94
N SER A 128 11.04 -23.61 6.99
CA SER A 128 11.28 -22.15 6.90
C SER A 128 12.69 -21.76 6.45
N THR A 129 13.68 -22.61 6.71
CA THR A 129 15.07 -22.43 6.24
C THR A 129 15.26 -22.74 4.76
N PHE A 130 14.26 -23.34 4.12
CA PHE A 130 14.28 -23.67 2.71
C PHE A 130 13.47 -22.68 1.87
N ILE A 131 12.71 -21.76 2.47
CA ILE A 131 11.94 -20.77 1.71
C ILE A 131 12.91 -19.85 0.95
N GLN A 132 12.88 -19.89 -0.38
CA GLN A 132 13.62 -19.00 -1.27
C GLN A 132 12.75 -17.83 -1.74
N THR A 133 11.49 -18.11 -2.10
CA THR A 133 10.54 -17.08 -2.56
C THR A 133 9.18 -17.20 -1.89
N ILE A 134 8.51 -16.06 -1.78
CA ILE A 134 7.08 -15.96 -1.41
C ILE A 134 6.39 -15.20 -2.53
N GLN A 135 5.49 -15.86 -3.26
CA GLN A 135 4.50 -15.17 -4.08
C GLN A 135 3.30 -14.83 -3.20
N PHE A 136 2.82 -13.60 -3.30
CA PHE A 136 1.77 -13.06 -2.45
C PHE A 136 0.71 -12.35 -3.29
N ASN A 137 -0.53 -12.81 -3.18
CA ASN A 137 -1.69 -12.10 -3.71
C ASN A 137 -2.58 -11.69 -2.54
N GLY A 138 -2.83 -10.39 -2.39
CA GLY A 138 -3.57 -9.85 -1.26
C GLY A 138 -4.68 -8.93 -1.72
N THR A 139 -5.92 -9.22 -1.31
CA THR A 139 -7.07 -8.33 -1.50
C THR A 139 -7.51 -7.78 -0.15
N ARG A 140 -7.70 -6.47 -0.06
CA ARG A 140 -8.20 -5.80 1.14
C ARG A 140 -9.31 -4.84 0.76
N THR A 141 -10.40 -4.85 1.52
CA THR A 141 -11.48 -3.87 1.38
C THR A 141 -11.83 -3.35 2.76
N GLY A 142 -11.96 -2.04 2.90
CA GLY A 142 -12.19 -1.46 4.21
C GLY A 142 -12.37 0.05 4.20
N GLN A 143 -12.34 0.60 5.41
CA GLN A 143 -12.44 2.02 5.66
C GLN A 143 -11.49 2.44 6.78
N THR A 144 -10.90 3.61 6.64
CA THR A 144 -10.09 4.28 7.66
C THR A 144 -10.75 5.60 8.05
N GLU A 145 -10.71 5.94 9.34
CA GLU A 145 -11.15 7.25 9.83
C GLU A 145 -10.08 7.90 10.70
N ARG A 146 -9.93 9.21 10.54
CA ARG A 146 -9.08 10.11 11.31
C ARG A 146 -9.85 11.42 11.53
N PRO A 147 -9.45 12.28 12.49
CA PRO A 147 -10.21 13.49 12.83
C PRO A 147 -10.58 14.42 11.67
N ASN A 148 -9.75 14.48 10.62
CA ASN A 148 -9.95 15.38 9.47
C ASN A 148 -9.98 14.63 8.12
N ARG A 149 -10.03 13.29 8.14
CA ARG A 149 -9.92 12.47 6.93
C ARG A 149 -10.62 11.14 7.15
N SER A 150 -11.44 10.72 6.19
CA SER A 150 -11.89 9.33 6.09
C SER A 150 -11.65 8.82 4.68
N SER A 151 -11.47 7.51 4.56
CA SER A 151 -11.31 6.85 3.27
C SER A 151 -12.03 5.52 3.27
N SER A 152 -12.69 5.21 2.16
CA SER A 152 -12.96 3.82 1.79
C SER A 152 -11.91 3.35 0.80
N PHE A 153 -11.59 2.07 0.82
CA PHE A 153 -10.60 1.50 -0.07
C PHE A 153 -10.92 0.05 -0.44
N GLU A 154 -10.51 -0.31 -1.64
CA GLU A 154 -10.26 -1.66 -2.10
C GLU A 154 -8.83 -1.69 -2.66
N ARG A 155 -8.05 -2.69 -2.29
CA ARG A 155 -6.66 -2.83 -2.69
C ARG A 155 -6.38 -4.25 -3.12
N VAL A 156 -5.62 -4.39 -4.19
CA VAL A 156 -5.14 -5.68 -4.69
C VAL A 156 -3.64 -5.58 -4.87
N ALA A 157 -2.91 -6.48 -4.22
CA ALA A 157 -1.48 -6.63 -4.28
C ALA A 157 -1.12 -7.94 -4.96
N ASN A 158 -0.13 -7.90 -5.86
CA ASN A 158 0.46 -9.09 -6.48
C ASN A 158 1.97 -8.91 -6.43
N TRP A 159 2.63 -9.59 -5.49
CA TRP A 159 4.05 -9.40 -5.19
C TRP A 159 4.82 -10.72 -5.17
N THR A 160 6.12 -10.60 -5.38
CA THR A 160 7.08 -11.68 -5.15
C THR A 160 8.20 -11.15 -4.29
N LEU A 161 8.46 -11.81 -3.15
CA LEU A 161 9.61 -11.57 -2.31
C LEU A 161 10.60 -12.68 -2.57
N SER A 162 11.79 -12.30 -2.98
CA SER A 162 12.89 -13.21 -3.32
C SER A 162 14.06 -13.03 -2.35
N ASP A 163 15.01 -13.95 -2.43
CA ASP A 163 16.28 -13.89 -1.71
C ASP A 163 16.09 -13.90 -0.17
N ILE A 164 15.09 -14.65 0.31
CA ILE A 164 14.74 -14.74 1.74
C ILE A 164 15.87 -15.34 2.60
N GLN A 165 16.72 -16.19 2.01
CA GLN A 165 17.90 -16.77 2.68
C GLN A 165 19.21 -16.09 2.24
N SER A 166 19.16 -14.83 1.80
CA SER A 166 20.36 -14.11 1.37
C SER A 166 21.36 -13.97 2.53
N VAL A 167 22.64 -14.06 2.19
CA VAL A 167 23.73 -14.01 3.19
C VAL A 167 23.90 -12.60 3.76
N ASP A 168 23.49 -11.57 3.01
CA ASP A 168 23.49 -10.17 3.41
C ASP A 168 22.21 -9.74 4.12
N GLY A 169 21.20 -10.61 4.24
CA GLY A 169 19.95 -10.32 4.93
C GLY A 169 19.06 -9.33 4.18
N VAL A 170 19.31 -9.11 2.88
CA VAL A 170 18.52 -8.24 2.01
C VAL A 170 17.62 -9.10 1.14
N MET A 171 16.32 -8.80 1.15
CA MET A 171 15.30 -9.43 0.33
C MET A 171 14.81 -8.44 -0.72
N THR A 172 14.51 -8.92 -1.92
CA THR A 172 13.98 -8.08 -3.02
C THR A 172 12.49 -8.32 -3.18
N LEU A 173 11.72 -7.24 -3.24
CA LEU A 173 10.28 -7.23 -3.44
C LEU A 173 9.94 -6.61 -4.80
N GLU A 174 9.28 -7.39 -5.63
CA GLU A 174 8.82 -6.96 -6.95
C GLU A 174 7.30 -7.17 -7.07
N GLY A 175 6.67 -6.44 -8.00
CA GLY A 175 5.27 -6.61 -8.36
C GLY A 175 4.51 -5.30 -8.35
N SER A 176 3.20 -5.37 -8.09
CA SER A 176 2.34 -4.19 -8.14
C SER A 176 1.21 -4.20 -7.12
N GLN A 177 0.69 -3.01 -6.83
CA GLN A 177 -0.51 -2.81 -6.03
C GLN A 177 -1.45 -1.81 -6.70
N THR A 178 -2.70 -2.22 -6.93
CA THR A 178 -3.79 -1.32 -7.30
C THR A 178 -4.59 -0.93 -6.07
N GLY A 179 -5.09 0.30 -6.03
CA GLY A 179 -6.06 0.75 -5.04
C GLY A 179 -7.18 1.56 -5.67
N THR A 180 -8.40 1.40 -5.20
CA THR A 180 -9.54 2.24 -5.58
C THR A 180 -10.34 2.62 -4.35
N GLY A 181 -11.02 3.75 -4.37
CA GLY A 181 -11.96 4.08 -3.32
C GLY A 181 -12.31 5.55 -3.29
N SER A 182 -12.86 5.98 -2.15
CA SER A 182 -13.25 7.36 -1.90
C SER A 182 -12.48 7.94 -0.73
N MET A 183 -12.26 9.25 -0.77
CA MET A 183 -11.62 10.00 0.29
C MET A 183 -12.39 11.26 0.58
N MET A 184 -12.69 11.47 1.86
CA MET A 184 -13.26 12.70 2.38
C MET A 184 -12.19 13.43 3.20
N VAL A 185 -12.00 14.71 2.93
CA VAL A 185 -11.05 15.56 3.67
C VAL A 185 -11.79 16.78 4.20
N SER A 186 -11.64 17.05 5.49
CA SER A 186 -12.18 18.23 6.16
C SER A 186 -11.10 19.31 6.26
N ARG A 187 -11.40 20.53 5.79
CA ARG A 187 -10.43 21.63 5.85
C ARG A 187 -10.35 22.23 7.26
N PRO A 188 -9.17 22.70 7.71
CA PRO A 188 -9.06 23.48 8.94
C PRO A 188 -9.94 24.74 8.96
N ALA A 189 -10.14 25.37 7.79
CA ALA A 189 -10.97 26.56 7.62
C ALA A 189 -12.48 26.26 7.47
N GLY A 190 -12.88 24.99 7.56
CA GLY A 190 -14.25 24.53 7.34
C GLY A 190 -14.52 24.05 5.92
N GLY A 191 -15.51 23.17 5.80
CA GLY A 191 -15.91 22.52 4.54
C GLY A 191 -15.25 21.15 4.34
N GLU A 192 -15.99 20.27 3.67
CA GLU A 192 -15.58 18.91 3.34
C GLU A 192 -15.67 18.73 1.84
N PHE A 193 -14.79 17.91 1.29
CA PHE A 193 -14.88 17.50 -0.10
C PHE A 193 -14.53 16.03 -0.24
N SER A 194 -15.33 15.33 -1.05
CA SER A 194 -15.13 13.92 -1.38
C SER A 194 -14.49 13.77 -2.75
N ARG A 195 -13.53 12.86 -2.88
CA ARG A 195 -12.88 12.51 -4.14
C ARG A 195 -12.88 11.00 -4.29
N GLU A 196 -13.17 10.53 -5.49
CA GLU A 196 -12.88 9.15 -5.86
C GLU A 196 -11.45 9.08 -6.37
N TYR A 197 -10.78 7.96 -6.12
CA TYR A 197 -9.41 7.76 -6.57
C TYR A 197 -9.19 6.35 -7.12
N THR A 198 -8.18 6.25 -7.98
CA THR A 198 -7.55 5.00 -8.39
C THR A 198 -6.03 5.21 -8.31
N THR A 199 -5.32 4.28 -7.70
CA THR A 199 -3.87 4.26 -7.58
C THR A 199 -3.30 2.97 -8.17
N GLN A 200 -2.16 3.11 -8.83
CA GLN A 200 -1.28 2.01 -9.24
C GLN A 200 0.09 2.29 -8.63
N LEU A 201 0.66 1.29 -7.97
CA LEU A 201 2.04 1.29 -7.48
C LEU A 201 2.77 0.13 -8.13
N ASP A 202 3.89 0.40 -8.79
CA ASP A 202 4.76 -0.60 -9.39
C ASP A 202 6.10 -0.59 -8.64
N LEU A 203 6.45 -1.74 -8.06
CA LEU A 203 7.62 -1.91 -7.21
C LEU A 203 8.81 -2.23 -8.12
N VAL A 204 9.74 -1.26 -8.29
CA VAL A 204 10.83 -1.37 -9.26
C VAL A 204 12.10 -1.91 -8.63
N ASP A 205 12.50 -1.35 -7.50
CA ASP A 205 13.74 -1.70 -6.80
C ASP A 205 13.49 -1.57 -5.31
N VAL A 206 12.55 -2.37 -4.79
CA VAL A 206 12.16 -2.33 -3.36
C VAL A 206 12.86 -3.47 -2.63
N THR A 207 13.54 -3.12 -1.55
CA THR A 207 14.26 -4.08 -0.71
C THR A 207 13.78 -4.04 0.72
N LEU A 208 13.80 -5.21 1.37
CA LEU A 208 13.50 -5.40 2.77
C LEU A 208 14.75 -5.95 3.47
N GLN A 209 15.19 -5.30 4.54
CA GLN A 209 16.23 -5.82 5.41
C GLN A 209 15.64 -6.72 6.48
N GLU A 210 16.37 -7.77 6.86
CA GLU A 210 16.01 -8.58 8.02
C GLU A 210 16.02 -7.73 9.31
N ALA A 211 15.01 -7.96 10.18
CA ALA A 211 14.95 -7.32 11.48
C ALA A 211 16.18 -7.67 12.35
N THR A 212 16.67 -6.68 13.09
CA THR A 212 17.81 -6.82 14.01
C THR A 212 17.37 -6.62 15.45
N GLU A 213 18.27 -6.81 16.42
CA GLU A 213 17.97 -6.50 17.82
C GLU A 213 17.75 -4.98 18.05
N ASP A 214 18.36 -4.13 17.22
CA ASP A 214 18.33 -2.67 17.36
C ASP A 214 17.16 -2.02 16.59
N GLU A 215 16.69 -2.67 15.53
CA GLU A 215 15.57 -2.20 14.70
C GLU A 215 14.76 -3.38 14.19
N ASP A 216 13.49 -3.42 14.59
CA ASP A 216 12.52 -4.42 14.18
C ASP A 216 11.31 -3.83 13.44
N ARG A 217 11.26 -2.51 13.19
CA ARG A 217 10.11 -1.85 12.57
C ARG A 217 10.24 -1.78 11.06
N LEU A 218 9.28 -2.37 10.34
CA LEU A 218 9.30 -2.43 8.87
C LEU A 218 9.49 -1.06 8.18
N PRO A 219 8.87 0.05 8.62
CA PRO A 219 9.11 1.36 8.00
C PRO A 219 10.58 1.79 7.93
N TYR A 220 11.44 1.25 8.80
CA TYR A 220 12.88 1.55 8.86
C TYR A 220 13.74 0.48 8.20
N LEU A 221 13.12 -0.60 7.70
CA LEU A 221 13.79 -1.75 7.09
C LEU A 221 13.42 -1.90 5.62
N VAL A 222 12.67 -0.94 5.07
CA VAL A 222 12.28 -0.88 3.66
C VAL A 222 12.96 0.30 2.99
N SER A 223 13.52 0.04 1.82
CA SER A 223 14.10 1.06 0.95
C SER A 223 13.79 0.74 -0.51
N GLY A 224 13.90 1.73 -1.38
CA GLY A 224 13.73 1.51 -2.81
C GLY A 224 12.93 2.55 -3.56
N VAL A 225 12.60 2.22 -4.81
CA VAL A 225 11.83 3.08 -5.70
C VAL A 225 10.55 2.39 -6.17
N ILE A 226 9.46 3.14 -6.10
CA ILE A 226 8.14 2.77 -6.63
C ILE A 226 7.77 3.79 -7.71
N GLU A 227 7.29 3.31 -8.84
CA GLU A 227 6.58 4.14 -9.81
C GLU A 227 5.09 4.17 -9.46
N TYR A 228 4.45 5.33 -9.58
CA TYR A 228 3.03 5.43 -9.30
C TYR A 228 2.26 6.16 -10.39
N GLN A 229 0.99 5.78 -10.51
CA GLN A 229 -0.03 6.54 -11.20
C GLN A 229 -1.25 6.70 -10.28
N THR A 230 -1.86 7.87 -10.28
CA THR A 230 -3.02 8.18 -9.47
C THR A 230 -4.00 9.04 -10.26
N THR A 231 -5.22 8.55 -10.37
CA THR A 231 -6.34 9.29 -10.95
C THR A 231 -7.27 9.73 -9.81
N ILE A 232 -7.63 11.01 -9.82
CA ILE A 232 -8.55 11.62 -8.85
C ILE A 232 -9.75 12.18 -9.62
N THR A 233 -10.94 11.71 -9.26
CA THR A 233 -12.20 12.16 -9.85
C THR A 233 -12.97 13.01 -8.84
N LYS A 234 -13.39 14.19 -9.29
CA LYS A 234 -14.22 15.13 -8.55
C LYS A 234 -15.54 15.29 -9.27
N THR A 235 -16.65 15.02 -8.58
CA THR A 235 -17.99 15.22 -9.13
C THR A 235 -18.68 16.36 -8.39
N VAL A 236 -19.07 17.42 -9.12
CA VAL A 236 -19.81 18.57 -8.56
C VAL A 236 -21.03 18.83 -9.44
N ASN A 237 -22.23 18.79 -8.84
CA ASN A 237 -23.50 18.99 -9.56
C ASN A 237 -23.69 18.08 -10.80
N GLY A 238 -23.11 16.87 -10.77
CA GLY A 238 -23.15 15.91 -11.88
C GLY A 238 -22.09 16.14 -12.97
N GLU A 239 -21.25 17.16 -12.84
CA GLU A 239 -20.09 17.38 -13.71
C GLU A 239 -18.83 16.77 -13.10
N GLU A 240 -18.10 15.98 -13.90
CA GLU A 240 -16.89 15.29 -13.47
C GLU A 240 -15.64 16.02 -13.95
N THR A 241 -14.70 16.21 -13.04
CA THR A 241 -13.33 16.64 -13.34
C THR A 241 -12.39 15.50 -12.95
N VAL A 242 -11.61 15.02 -13.92
CA VAL A 242 -10.63 13.95 -13.73
C VAL A 242 -9.23 14.57 -13.79
N ASN A 243 -8.41 14.30 -12.79
CA ASN A 243 -7.00 14.70 -12.76
C ASN A 243 -6.13 13.47 -12.61
N GLU A 244 -5.06 13.39 -13.40
CA GLU A 244 -4.10 12.30 -13.38
C GLU A 244 -2.73 12.81 -12.93
N TYR A 245 -2.09 12.03 -12.06
CA TYR A 245 -0.79 12.31 -11.49
C TYR A 245 0.07 11.06 -11.57
N SER A 246 1.34 11.21 -11.88
CA SER A 246 2.30 10.11 -11.88
C SER A 246 3.66 10.60 -11.41
N GLY A 247 4.54 9.65 -11.08
CA GLY A 247 5.90 9.95 -10.72
C GLY A 247 6.53 8.80 -9.94
N THR A 248 7.42 9.15 -9.01
CA THR A 248 8.18 8.18 -8.22
C THR A 248 8.00 8.42 -6.73
N ILE A 249 8.00 7.34 -5.97
CA ILE A 249 8.06 7.33 -4.50
C ILE A 249 9.38 6.66 -4.13
N GLU A 250 10.24 7.39 -3.43
CA GLU A 250 11.51 6.88 -2.90
C GLU A 250 11.31 6.53 -1.42
N LEU A 251 11.42 5.26 -1.09
CA LEU A 251 11.34 4.73 0.28
C LEU A 251 12.72 4.82 0.93
N SER A 252 12.75 5.28 2.17
CA SER A 252 14.00 5.41 2.92
C SER A 252 13.91 4.77 4.30
N GLU A 253 15.03 4.22 4.75
CA GLU A 253 15.21 3.44 6.00
C GLU A 253 15.09 4.30 7.27
N ASN A 254 14.57 5.52 7.15
CA ASN A 254 14.27 6.43 8.26
C ASN A 254 12.76 6.48 8.59
N GLY A 255 11.93 5.64 7.96
CA GLY A 255 10.49 5.65 8.14
C GLY A 255 9.75 6.69 7.31
N GLU A 256 10.39 7.29 6.31
CA GLU A 256 9.79 8.27 5.41
C GLU A 256 9.83 7.83 3.95
N ALA A 257 8.92 8.39 3.16
CA ALA A 257 8.92 8.31 1.70
C ALA A 257 8.93 9.71 1.08
N LEU A 258 9.69 9.88 0.00
CA LEU A 258 9.72 11.09 -0.82
C LEU A 258 8.96 10.87 -2.13
N VAL A 259 7.85 11.57 -2.28
CA VAL A 259 7.02 11.57 -3.49
C VAL A 259 7.48 12.70 -4.42
N ARG A 260 7.76 12.34 -5.67
CA ARG A 260 8.08 13.28 -6.76
C ARG A 260 7.06 13.11 -7.86
N PHE A 261 6.55 14.24 -8.36
CA PHE A 261 5.54 14.25 -9.42
C PHE A 261 6.21 14.54 -10.76
N PHE A 262 5.87 13.77 -11.79
CA PHE A 262 6.34 14.03 -13.14
C PHE A 262 5.79 15.37 -13.64
N GLY A 263 6.68 16.21 -14.17
CA GLY A 263 6.32 17.51 -14.74
C GLY A 263 6.01 18.62 -13.71
N LEU A 264 6.08 18.37 -12.40
CA LEU A 264 5.79 19.36 -11.36
C LEU A 264 7.01 19.57 -10.44
N LYS A 265 7.23 20.80 -9.98
CA LYS A 265 8.33 21.14 -9.05
C LYS A 265 8.03 20.83 -7.58
N ARG A 266 6.87 20.25 -7.29
CA ARG A 266 6.42 19.94 -5.93
C ARG A 266 6.91 18.54 -5.53
N THR A 267 7.22 18.36 -4.26
CA THR A 267 7.47 17.06 -3.64
C THR A 267 6.67 16.93 -2.35
N LEU A 268 6.36 15.71 -1.94
CA LEU A 268 5.77 15.41 -0.62
C LEU A 268 6.69 14.47 0.14
N ARG A 269 6.80 14.68 1.45
CA ARG A 269 7.42 13.70 2.36
C ARG A 269 6.33 13.11 3.21
N LEU A 270 6.24 11.79 3.27
CA LEU A 270 5.20 11.05 3.97
C LEU A 270 5.85 10.17 5.03
N ASN A 271 5.25 10.11 6.21
CA ASN A 271 5.63 9.15 7.24
C ASN A 271 5.03 7.78 6.89
N LEU A 272 5.85 6.74 6.81
CA LEU A 272 5.43 5.41 6.38
C LEU A 272 4.58 4.66 7.43
N ALA A 273 4.63 5.06 8.69
CA ALA A 273 3.79 4.43 9.71
C ALA A 273 2.31 4.86 9.57
N ASN A 274 2.04 6.14 9.31
CA ASN A 274 0.68 6.69 9.38
C ASN A 274 0.22 7.49 8.15
N GLY A 275 1.08 7.62 7.14
CA GLY A 275 0.75 8.29 5.87
C GLY A 275 0.57 9.79 5.99
N SER A 276 0.91 10.40 7.12
CA SER A 276 0.85 11.86 7.30
C SER A 276 2.05 12.55 6.65
N ARG A 277 1.86 13.79 6.19
CA ARG A 277 2.97 14.59 5.69
C ARG A 277 3.96 14.93 6.80
N VAL A 278 5.24 14.77 6.46
CA VAL A 278 6.35 15.29 7.24
C VAL A 278 6.65 16.70 6.71
N ASP A 279 6.30 17.70 7.50
CA ASP A 279 6.72 19.06 7.20
C ASP A 279 8.23 19.16 7.43
N SER A 280 8.98 19.39 6.37
CA SER A 280 10.36 19.86 6.49
C SER A 280 10.28 21.22 7.18
N GLY A 281 10.77 21.30 8.41
CA GLY A 281 10.92 22.57 9.11
C GLY A 281 11.54 23.63 8.19
N SER A 282 10.90 24.79 8.18
CA SER A 282 11.30 26.04 7.50
C SER A 282 12.80 26.32 7.52
#